data_AF-A0A967I8P8-F1
#
_entry.id   AF-A0A967I8P8-F1
#
_cell.length_a   1.000
_cell.length_b   1.000
_cell.length_c   1.000
_cell.angle_alpha   90.00
_cell.angle_beta   90.00
_cell.angle_gamma   90.00
#
_symmetry.space_group_name_H-M   'P 1'
#
loop_
_entity.id
_entity.type
_entity.pdbx_description
1 polymer ?
#
loop_
_entity_poly.entity_id
_entity_poly.type
_entity_poly.pdbx_seq_one_letter_code
_entity_poly.pdbx_strand_id
1 'polypeptide(L)'
;MKKLMMTAAVAVMAATPAVAQEIVIGVPNWPSVRVTAHVLEVVIEENLGLDVELQNATNPIVFEAMDKGSMHAHPEVWMPNQQNL
;
A
#
# COMPACT_ATOMS: atom_id res chain seq x y z
N MET A 1 0.42 -24.79 -38.83
CA MET A 1 0.33 -23.31 -38.90
C MET A 1 -0.99 -22.79 -38.31
N LYS A 2 -2.17 -23.14 -38.86
CA LYS A 2 -3.49 -22.70 -38.31
C LYS A 2 -3.74 -23.08 -36.84
N LYS A 3 -3.37 -24.30 -36.42
CA LYS A 3 -3.52 -24.73 -35.01
C LYS A 3 -2.62 -23.94 -34.05
N LEU A 4 -1.42 -23.54 -34.48
CA LEU A 4 -0.48 -22.75 -33.68
C LEU A 4 -0.96 -21.30 -33.49
N MET A 5 -1.59 -20.73 -34.52
CA MET A 5 -2.23 -19.41 -34.44
C MET A 5 -3.45 -19.40 -33.52
N MET A 6 -4.21 -20.49 -33.46
CA MET A 6 -5.39 -20.60 -32.61
C MET A 6 -5.03 -20.74 -31.12
N THR A 7 -3.91 -21.40 -30.79
CA THR A 7 -3.41 -21.50 -29.41
C THR A 7 -2.84 -20.18 -28.89
N ALA A 8 -2.16 -19.39 -29.75
CA ALA A 8 -1.65 -18.08 -29.39
C ALA A 8 -2.78 -17.08 -29.08
N ALA A 9 -3.90 -17.13 -29.81
CA ALA A 9 -5.05 -16.26 -29.58
C ALA A 9 -5.72 -16.47 -28.21
N VAL A 10 -5.71 -17.69 -27.67
CA VAL A 10 -6.29 -18.01 -26.35
C VAL A 10 -5.41 -17.50 -25.21
N ALA A 11 -4.09 -17.51 -25.37
CA ALA A 11 -3.16 -17.03 -24.34
C ALA A 11 -3.27 -15.51 -24.10
N VAL A 12 -3.57 -14.73 -25.14
CA VAL A 12 -3.74 -13.28 -25.01
C VAL A 12 -5.04 -12.91 -24.28
N MET A 13 -6.08 -13.75 -24.38
CA MET A 13 -7.35 -13.54 -23.66
C MET A 13 -7.29 -13.93 -22.18
N ALA A 14 -6.26 -14.67 -21.75
CA ALA A 14 -6.07 -15.07 -20.35
C ALA A 14 -5.22 -14.07 -19.54
N ALA A 15 -4.72 -13.00 -20.17
CA ALA A 15 -4.00 -11.94 -19.47
C ALA A 15 -4.99 -11.10 -18.65
N THR A 16 -5.12 -11.41 -17.36
CA THR A 16 -5.78 -10.52 -16.41
C THR A 16 -4.96 -9.23 -16.28
N PRO A 17 -5.59 -8.04 -16.28
CA PRO A 17 -4.86 -6.81 -16.01
C PRO A 17 -4.20 -6.92 -14.63
N ALA A 18 -2.91 -6.60 -14.56
CA ALA A 18 -2.24 -6.40 -13.28
C ALA A 18 -2.76 -5.08 -12.71
N VAL A 19 -3.55 -5.16 -11.63
CA VAL A 19 -3.94 -3.98 -10.86
C VAL A 19 -2.74 -3.65 -9.97
N ALA A 20 -2.19 -2.44 -10.10
CA ALA A 20 -1.16 -1.96 -9.18
C ALA A 20 -1.72 -1.98 -7.75
N GLN A 21 -0.94 -2.51 -6.81
CA GLN A 21 -1.41 -2.66 -5.44
C GLN A 21 -1.21 -1.33 -4.71
N GLU A 22 -2.32 -0.68 -4.36
CA GLU A 22 -2.32 0.60 -3.64
C GLU A 22 -1.85 0.39 -2.18
N ILE A 23 -0.82 1.14 -1.79
CA ILE A 23 -0.27 1.14 -0.43
C ILE A 23 -0.91 2.29 0.37
N VAL A 24 -1.92 1.95 1.15
CA VAL A 24 -2.50 2.85 2.16
C VAL A 24 -1.60 2.97 3.39
N ILE A 25 -1.14 4.19 3.71
CA ILE A 25 -0.35 4.54 4.89
C ILE A 25 -1.23 5.33 5.87
N GLY A 26 -1.31 4.85 7.12
CA GLY A 26 -2.00 5.55 8.20
C GLY A 26 -1.14 6.65 8.81
N VAL A 27 -1.61 7.90 8.78
CA VAL A 27 -0.85 9.10 9.16
C VAL A 27 -1.54 9.84 10.32
N PRO A 28 -1.04 9.68 11.55
CA PRO A 28 -1.47 10.51 12.65
C PRO A 28 -1.12 12.00 12.50
N ASN A 29 -1.80 12.84 13.27
CA ASN A 29 -1.74 14.29 13.09
C ASN A 29 -0.60 14.96 13.91
N TRP A 30 0.66 14.63 13.61
CA TRP A 30 1.80 15.41 14.10
C TRP A 30 2.90 15.58 13.03
N PRO A 31 3.79 16.59 13.15
CA PRO A 31 4.70 16.95 12.05
C PRO A 31 5.67 15.84 11.63
N SER A 32 6.31 15.13 12.57
CA SER A 32 7.32 14.12 12.24
C SER A 32 6.73 12.95 11.45
N VAL A 33 5.61 12.37 11.89
CA VAL A 33 4.98 11.25 11.16
C VAL A 33 4.49 11.66 9.78
N ARG A 34 4.02 12.91 9.61
CA ARG A 34 3.64 13.42 8.28
C ARG A 34 4.84 13.52 7.35
N VAL A 35 5.98 14.02 7.82
CA VAL A 35 7.20 14.08 7.01
C VAL A 35 7.66 12.66 6.64
N THR A 36 7.71 11.76 7.61
CA THR A 36 8.08 10.35 7.39
C THR A 36 7.15 9.69 6.37
N ALA A 37 5.83 9.93 6.45
CA ALA A 37 4.85 9.40 5.50
C ALA A 37 5.12 9.84 4.05
N HIS A 38 5.41 11.12 3.81
CA HIS A 38 5.68 11.63 2.45
C HIS A 38 7.05 11.16 1.92
N VAL A 39 8.04 10.95 2.80
CA VAL A 39 9.30 10.32 2.38
C VAL A 39 9.06 8.87 1.95
N LEU A 40 8.23 8.12 2.69
CA LEU A 40 7.86 6.76 2.32
C LEU A 40 7.07 6.73 1.00
N GLU A 41 6.10 7.63 0.83
CA GLU A 41 5.33 7.82 -0.41
C GLU A 41 6.26 7.95 -1.62
N VAL A 42 7.14 8.96 -1.62
CA VAL A 42 8.10 9.20 -2.73
C VAL A 42 8.99 7.98 -2.97
N VAL A 43 9.54 7.36 -1.93
CA VAL A 43 10.44 6.21 -2.08
C VAL A 43 9.71 4.99 -2.65
N ILE A 44 8.46 4.75 -2.24
CA ILE A 44 7.65 3.63 -2.72
C ILE A 44 7.23 3.87 -4.17
N GLU A 45 6.72 5.05 -4.49
CA GLU A 45 6.30 5.40 -5.85
C GLU A 45 7.48 5.35 -6.83
N GLU A 46 8.59 6.01 -6.50
CA GLU A 46 9.74 6.14 -7.42
C GLU A 46 10.54 4.84 -7.58
N ASN A 47 10.71 4.05 -6.50
CA ASN A 47 11.58 2.87 -6.54
C ASN A 47 10.83 1.56 -6.75
N LEU A 48 9.55 1.50 -6.38
CA LEU A 48 8.74 0.27 -6.46
C LEU A 48 7.62 0.36 -7.50
N GLY A 49 7.28 1.55 -7.99
CA GLY A 49 6.22 1.75 -8.98
C GLY A 49 4.84 1.37 -8.45
N LEU A 50 4.61 1.52 -7.15
CA LEU A 50 3.34 1.29 -6.48
C LEU A 50 2.70 2.64 -6.13
N ASP A 51 1.38 2.74 -6.27
CA ASP A 51 0.63 3.92 -5.84
C ASP A 51 0.50 3.94 -4.31
N VAL A 52 0.58 5.12 -3.70
CA VAL A 52 0.48 5.30 -2.26
C VAL A 52 -0.68 6.22 -1.92
N GLU A 53 -1.47 5.85 -0.90
CA GLU A 53 -2.52 6.70 -0.34
C GLU A 53 -2.18 7.06 1.11
N LEU A 54 -2.16 8.36 1.44
CA LEU A 54 -1.96 8.82 2.81
C LEU A 54 -3.31 9.11 3.48
N GLN A 55 -3.69 8.31 4.47
CA GLN A 55 -4.95 8.46 5.20
C GLN A 55 -4.73 8.95 6.63
N ASN A 56 -5.42 10.03 7.02
CA ASN A 56 -5.33 10.55 8.39
C ASN A 56 -6.12 9.68 9.37
N ALA A 57 -5.48 9.22 10.45
CA ALA A 57 -6.13 8.42 11.49
C ALA A 57 -5.37 8.50 12.83
N THR A 58 -6.04 8.18 13.94
CA THR A 58 -5.39 8.06 15.26
C THR A 58 -4.72 6.69 15.40
N ASN A 59 -3.73 6.55 16.29
CA ASN A 59 -3.01 5.27 16.46
C ASN A 59 -3.93 4.04 16.63
N PRO A 60 -4.98 4.07 17.48
CA PRO A 60 -5.87 2.91 17.60
C PRO A 60 -6.56 2.55 16.29
N ILE A 61 -6.99 3.55 15.51
CA ILE A 61 -7.64 3.34 14.22
C ILE A 61 -6.64 2.81 13.18
N VAL A 62 -5.41 3.31 13.17
CA VAL A 62 -4.35 2.80 12.29
C VAL A 62 -4.05 1.34 12.62
N PHE A 63 -3.88 0.97 13.90
CA PHE A 63 -3.64 -0.42 14.28
C PHE A 63 -4.82 -1.34 13.96
N GLU A 64 -6.06 -0.91 14.24
CA GLU A 64 -7.26 -1.67 13.86
C GLU A 64 -7.37 -1.87 12.34
N ALA A 65 -7.08 -0.82 11.57
CA ALA A 65 -7.07 -0.90 10.11
C ALA A 65 -5.94 -1.78 9.57
N MET A 66 -4.78 -1.80 10.24
CA MET A 66 -3.68 -2.71 9.93
C MET A 66 -4.04 -4.17 10.20
N ASP A 67 -4.71 -4.46 11.33
CA ASP A 67 -5.21 -5.81 11.64
C ASP A 67 -6.21 -6.29 10.58
N LYS A 68 -7.06 -5.39 10.08
CA LYS A 68 -8.00 -5.65 8.98
C LYS A 68 -7.38 -5.66 7.58
N GLY A 69 -6.13 -5.22 7.43
CA GLY A 69 -5.45 -5.07 6.16
C GLY A 69 -5.96 -3.92 5.27
N SER A 70 -6.75 -2.97 5.82
CA SER A 70 -7.20 -1.78 5.10
C SER A 70 -6.21 -0.60 5.17
N MET A 71 -5.23 -0.68 6.08
CA MET A 71 -4.02 0.15 6.08
C MET A 71 -2.79 -0.76 6.16
N HIS A 72 -1.69 -0.38 5.53
CA HIS A 72 -0.53 -1.27 5.37
C HIS A 72 0.67 -0.86 6.21
N ALA A 73 0.82 0.43 6.51
CA ALA A 73 1.95 0.93 7.28
C ALA A 73 1.55 2.05 8.24
N HIS A 74 2.21 2.05 9.40
CA HIS A 74 2.22 3.16 10.34
C HIS A 74 3.65 3.70 10.41
N PRO A 75 3.92 4.93 9.91
CA PRO A 75 5.31 5.40 9.71
C PRO A 75 6.12 5.60 10.99
N GLU A 76 5.46 5.78 12.13
CA GLU A 76 6.12 6.18 13.38
C GLU A 76 5.30 5.77 14.60
N VAL A 77 5.82 4.83 15.39
CA VAL A 77 5.17 4.36 16.63
C VAL A 77 6.06 4.69 17.83
N TRP A 78 5.52 5.45 18.78
CA TRP A 78 6.24 5.88 19.98
C TRP A 78 6.05 4.89 21.13
N MET A 79 7.07 4.07 21.36
CA MET A 79 7.12 3.13 22.48
C MET A 79 7.67 3.80 23.74
N PRO A 80 7.20 3.40 24.95
CA PRO A 80 6.28 2.30 25.24
C PRO A 80 4.79 2.69 25.20
N ASN A 81 4.44 3.92 24.84
CA ASN A 81 3.10 4.49 25.04
C ASN A 81 1.97 3.74 24.30
N GLN A 82 2.29 2.92 23.28
CA GLN A 82 1.32 2.19 22.46
C GLN A 82 1.22 0.70 22.80
N GLN A 83 1.86 0.20 23.87
CA GLN A 83 1.89 -1.24 24.19
C GLN A 83 0.53 -1.87 24.51
N ASN A 84 -0.48 -1.07 24.84
CA ASN A 84 -1.81 -1.55 25.22
C ASN A 84 -2.85 -1.40 24.10
N LEU A 85 -2.43 -1.06 22.88
CA LEU A 85 -3.28 -0.95 21.70
C LEU A 85 -3.29 -2.25 20.89
#